data_AF-A0A7C3X1L7-F1
#
_entry.id   AF-A0A7C3X1L7-F1
#
_cell.length_a   1.000
_cell.length_b   1.000
_cell.length_c   1.000
_cell.angle_alpha   90.00
_cell.angle_beta   90.00
_cell.angle_gamma   90.00
#
_symmetry.space_group_name_H-M   'P 1'
#
loop_
_entity.id
_entity.type
_entity.pdbx_description
1 polymer ?
#
loop_
_entity_poly.entity_id
_entity_poly.type
_entity_poly.pdbx_seq_one_letter_code
_entity_poly.pdbx_strand_id
1 'polypeptide(L)'
;MRSIFILLFISLCLPTYTFAQTAQLGAKLEGKSSMRLAIEKIIYRPAEWEKEKVKEFESDIVNKGGLVHIYYRNVSNDPVRIRYWRWNRKDRSYWVLNHFIAWDRYINQTVQPGELGVLEINGVSEDFAPGTKFSLQFIDERSRLCATTEGTLLVEPLRITYIHVLPEMREINIFLHNFSKDTYQIANTLFSPQNEMAVDWNVKELAPEGMAIAKIQLSQPMSSGTWFIAGVEVSKDNGKTKELYFAHRRAFEDFFPIGVWSNSLETYETLYNLHVDTMVEGDKKDKPYFTEIAPKYGFRAMVHTGVPLNIDVVREFSGHPHVICWMLQDEPDWSIPANIMFHVNQQLCQYDNTKPTFITLCRNIKFFEYASICDIPCQDHYSVTAPSSSKWPKPYGTRLEETAYYTHDLKIASEPKPIWIWSQAIADWDERPKRPVPTPEELGAQLVLNLGRGAKGILWFNHNQHIAEKYPELERAMQGWGRVMSLLRNYFLSSDTISFKGSAPENVDIAPLLGRDFMILCITNLDYEIHPEAYPFKEKKDLKININIPFQGQSLLEIRPQGITDLKANWGKETSFVLPELKSETIVFIHTQPDIGKQLKSQWDEIVSKEIKSLDK
;
A
#
# COMPACT_ATOMS: atom_id res chain seq x y z
N MET A 1 -70.21 -5.85 -2.85
CA MET A 1 -69.40 -5.06 -1.90
C MET A 1 -68.57 -6.05 -1.08
N ARG A 2 -67.33 -6.32 -1.50
CA ARG A 2 -66.06 -5.85 -0.88
C ARG A 2 -65.99 -6.28 0.60
N SER A 3 -65.36 -7.43 0.91
CA SER A 3 -63.91 -7.58 1.23
C SER A 3 -63.55 -6.85 2.53
N ILE A 4 -63.00 -7.48 3.55
CA ILE A 4 -61.57 -7.86 3.63
C ILE A 4 -61.37 -8.83 4.82
N PHE A 5 -60.72 -9.96 4.55
CA PHE A 5 -60.06 -10.84 5.53
C PHE A 5 -58.57 -10.48 5.51
N ILE A 6 -57.96 -10.16 6.65
CA ILE A 6 -56.49 -10.02 6.77
C ILE A 6 -56.00 -11.22 7.58
N LEU A 7 -55.33 -12.15 6.90
CA LEU A 7 -54.49 -13.18 7.48
C LEU A 7 -53.12 -12.55 7.82
N LEU A 8 -52.74 -12.61 9.10
CA LEU A 8 -51.38 -12.29 9.54
C LEU A 8 -50.49 -13.53 9.30
N PHE A 9 -49.63 -13.46 8.28
CA PHE A 9 -48.54 -14.42 8.09
C PHE A 9 -47.34 -13.97 8.92
N ILE A 10 -47.08 -14.64 10.04
CA ILE A 10 -45.83 -14.50 10.79
C ILE A 10 -44.80 -15.41 10.10
N SER A 11 -43.96 -14.82 9.26
CA SER A 11 -42.77 -15.50 8.71
C SER A 11 -41.64 -15.43 9.73
N LEU A 12 -41.45 -16.51 10.49
CA LEU A 12 -40.24 -16.75 11.27
C LEU A 12 -39.09 -17.05 10.31
N CYS A 13 -38.33 -16.01 9.95
CA CYS A 13 -37.04 -16.16 9.28
C CYS A 13 -36.02 -16.70 10.30
N LEU A 14 -35.86 -18.02 10.33
CA LEU A 14 -34.69 -18.66 10.93
C LEU A 14 -33.48 -18.40 10.01
N PRO A 15 -32.35 -17.85 10.52
CA PRO A 15 -31.14 -17.75 9.72
C PRO A 15 -30.54 -19.15 9.58
N THR A 16 -30.73 -19.76 8.41
CA THR A 16 -29.99 -20.95 8.01
C THR A 16 -28.57 -20.52 7.63
N TYR A 17 -27.64 -20.57 8.59
CA TYR A 17 -26.21 -20.48 8.32
C TYR A 17 -25.77 -21.76 7.62
N THR A 18 -25.54 -21.69 6.32
CA THR A 18 -24.82 -22.72 5.58
C THR A 18 -23.32 -22.50 5.77
N PHE A 19 -22.66 -23.47 6.40
CA PHE A 19 -21.23 -23.46 6.70
C PHE A 19 -20.39 -23.43 5.41
N ALA A 20 -19.45 -22.48 5.33
CA ALA A 20 -18.45 -22.41 4.28
C ALA A 20 -17.45 -23.57 4.43
N GLN A 21 -17.30 -24.36 3.37
CA GLN A 21 -16.42 -25.52 3.31
C GLN A 21 -15.04 -25.03 2.86
N THR A 22 -14.09 -24.96 3.79
CA THR A 22 -12.73 -24.46 3.52
C THR A 22 -12.02 -25.32 2.48
N ALA A 23 -11.67 -24.73 1.33
CA ALA A 23 -10.73 -25.30 0.37
C ALA A 23 -9.27 -25.17 0.85
N GLN A 24 -8.98 -25.82 1.98
CA GLN A 24 -7.68 -26.38 2.36
C GLN A 24 -8.08 -27.63 3.16
N LEU A 25 -7.68 -28.81 2.68
CA LEU A 25 -8.19 -30.12 3.11
C LEU A 25 -8.30 -30.26 4.64
N GLY A 26 -9.55 -30.24 5.15
CA GLY A 26 -9.96 -31.07 6.27
C GLY A 26 -10.10 -30.44 7.67
N ALA A 27 -10.87 -29.36 7.86
CA ALA A 27 -11.46 -29.08 9.16
C ALA A 27 -12.83 -29.79 9.29
N LYS A 28 -12.85 -31.12 9.49
CA LYS A 28 -14.07 -31.79 9.94
C LYS A 28 -14.39 -31.33 11.37
N LEU A 29 -15.54 -30.70 11.54
CA LEU A 29 -16.13 -30.33 12.84
C LEU A 29 -16.78 -31.50 13.59
N GLU A 30 -16.63 -32.73 13.12
CA GLU A 30 -17.17 -33.92 13.80
C GLU A 30 -16.23 -34.33 14.95
N GLY A 31 -16.55 -33.88 16.17
CA GLY A 31 -15.95 -34.38 17.42
C GLY A 31 -15.38 -33.35 18.41
N LYS A 32 -15.63 -32.04 18.26
CA LYS A 32 -15.01 -30.98 19.10
C LYS A 32 -16.04 -30.06 19.82
N SER A 33 -16.99 -30.62 20.58
CA SER A 33 -17.99 -29.84 21.32
C SER A 33 -17.44 -28.91 22.43
N SER A 34 -16.12 -28.93 22.68
CA SER A 34 -15.44 -28.12 23.70
C SER A 34 -14.63 -26.93 23.16
N MET A 35 -14.49 -26.78 21.83
CA MET A 35 -13.74 -25.66 21.26
C MET A 35 -14.57 -24.38 21.34
N ARG A 36 -13.93 -23.28 21.78
CA ARG A 36 -14.59 -21.98 21.97
C ARG A 36 -14.24 -20.97 20.89
N LEU A 37 -13.19 -21.24 20.11
CA LEU A 37 -12.83 -20.46 18.95
C LEU A 37 -12.94 -21.35 17.70
N ALA A 38 -13.48 -20.78 16.62
CA ALA A 38 -13.42 -21.35 15.29
C ALA A 38 -12.30 -20.67 14.48
N ILE A 39 -11.48 -21.45 13.78
CA ILE A 39 -10.53 -20.89 12.80
C ILE A 39 -11.30 -20.70 11.50
N GLU A 40 -11.51 -19.44 11.12
CA GLU A 40 -12.29 -19.05 9.94
C GLU A 40 -11.47 -19.22 8.66
N LYS A 41 -10.20 -18.79 8.71
CA LYS A 41 -9.28 -18.85 7.58
C LYS A 41 -7.84 -18.71 8.05
N ILE A 42 -6.93 -19.42 7.39
CA ILE A 42 -5.50 -19.17 7.45
C ILE A 42 -5.10 -18.66 6.08
N ILE A 43 -4.51 -17.46 6.04
CA ILE A 43 -3.96 -16.84 4.84
C ILE A 43 -2.44 -16.87 4.95
N TYR A 44 -1.78 -17.32 3.90
CA TYR A 44 -0.33 -17.36 3.84
C TYR A 44 0.17 -16.53 2.66
N ARG A 45 1.12 -15.64 2.95
CA ARG A 45 1.86 -14.85 1.96
C ARG A 45 3.35 -15.17 2.11
N PRO A 46 3.96 -15.91 1.19
CA PRO A 46 5.37 -16.21 1.26
C PRO A 46 6.20 -14.94 1.11
N ALA A 47 7.40 -14.93 1.70
CA ALA A 47 8.34 -13.85 1.48
C ALA A 47 8.83 -13.88 0.02
N GLU A 48 8.59 -12.79 -0.70
CA GLU A 48 8.90 -12.62 -2.11
C GLU A 48 9.59 -11.27 -2.34
N TRP A 49 10.53 -11.25 -3.27
CA TRP A 49 11.23 -10.07 -3.74
C TRP A 49 11.91 -10.37 -5.09
N GLU A 50 12.33 -9.35 -5.82
CA GLU A 50 13.09 -9.46 -7.05
C GLU A 50 14.52 -10.00 -6.79
N LYS A 51 14.82 -11.18 -7.33
CA LYS A 51 16.10 -11.91 -7.06
C LYS A 51 17.08 -11.87 -8.23
N GLU A 52 16.58 -11.58 -9.43
CA GLU A 52 17.36 -11.60 -10.66
C GLU A 52 17.95 -10.22 -10.97
N LYS A 53 17.14 -9.17 -10.81
CA LYS A 53 17.51 -7.79 -11.14
C LYS A 53 18.11 -7.02 -9.98
N VAL A 54 17.74 -7.34 -8.74
CA VAL A 54 18.26 -6.72 -7.52
C VAL A 54 19.19 -7.69 -6.80
N LYS A 55 20.36 -7.22 -6.37
CA LYS A 55 21.31 -8.00 -5.57
C LYS A 55 21.91 -7.11 -4.49
N GLU A 56 21.83 -7.48 -3.22
CA GLU A 56 22.39 -6.67 -2.12
C GLU A 56 23.76 -7.19 -1.62
N PHE A 57 24.55 -6.34 -0.96
CA PHE A 57 25.89 -6.66 -0.43
C PHE A 57 25.89 -7.62 0.77
N GLU A 58 24.86 -7.61 1.62
CA GLU A 58 24.84 -8.34 2.90
C GLU A 58 23.65 -9.33 2.97
N SER A 59 23.76 -10.51 2.36
CA SER A 59 22.66 -11.47 2.26
C SER A 59 22.79 -12.65 3.24
N ASP A 60 22.99 -12.41 4.54
CA ASP A 60 23.35 -13.53 5.43
C ASP A 60 22.15 -14.27 6.03
N ILE A 61 20.98 -13.63 6.14
CA ILE A 61 19.75 -14.31 6.59
C ILE A 61 18.57 -13.82 5.77
N VAL A 62 18.07 -14.70 4.91
CA VAL A 62 16.91 -14.47 4.05
C VAL A 62 15.66 -14.99 4.75
N ASN A 63 14.56 -14.25 4.69
CA ASN A 63 13.27 -14.75 5.12
C ASN A 63 12.85 -15.93 4.22
N LYS A 64 12.85 -17.15 4.78
CA LYS A 64 12.46 -18.38 4.08
C LYS A 64 10.99 -18.76 4.29
N GLY A 65 10.28 -18.00 5.12
CA GLY A 65 8.87 -18.22 5.41
C GLY A 65 8.01 -17.18 4.72
N GLY A 66 7.39 -16.32 5.52
CA GLY A 66 6.45 -15.31 5.09
C GLY A 66 5.49 -14.89 6.21
N LEU A 67 4.38 -14.26 5.81
CA LEU A 67 3.33 -13.80 6.71
C LEU A 67 2.19 -14.81 6.75
N VAL A 68 1.87 -15.29 7.95
CA VAL A 68 0.70 -16.13 8.22
C VAL A 68 -0.32 -15.31 8.99
N HIS A 69 -1.53 -15.15 8.45
CA HIS A 69 -2.65 -14.52 9.14
C HIS A 69 -3.69 -15.58 9.49
N ILE A 70 -3.97 -15.75 10.77
CA ILE A 70 -4.99 -16.67 11.26
C ILE A 70 -6.18 -15.86 11.74
N TYR A 71 -7.29 -15.96 11.01
CA TYR A 71 -8.57 -15.36 11.37
C TYR A 71 -9.38 -16.36 12.18
N TYR A 72 -9.91 -15.91 13.31
CA TYR A 72 -10.69 -16.76 14.20
C TYR A 72 -11.88 -16.02 14.79
N ARG A 73 -12.94 -16.76 15.09
CA ARG A 73 -14.17 -16.23 15.71
C ARG A 73 -14.40 -16.88 17.06
N ASN A 74 -14.86 -16.11 18.03
CA ASN A 74 -15.40 -16.70 19.25
C ASN A 74 -16.81 -17.26 18.99
N VAL A 75 -16.95 -18.58 19.13
CA VAL A 75 -18.21 -19.32 18.94
C VAL A 75 -18.83 -19.76 20.27
N SER A 76 -18.26 -19.32 21.38
CA SER A 76 -18.80 -19.55 22.73
C SER A 76 -19.59 -18.35 23.24
N ASN A 77 -20.32 -18.55 24.34
CA ASN A 77 -21.12 -17.50 24.98
C ASN A 77 -20.29 -16.61 25.92
N ASP A 78 -19.04 -16.96 26.18
CA ASP A 78 -18.15 -16.23 27.09
C ASP A 78 -17.00 -15.59 26.31
N PRO A 79 -16.43 -14.45 26.78
CA PRO A 79 -15.19 -13.93 26.23
C PRO A 79 -14.07 -14.96 26.29
N VAL A 80 -13.24 -15.03 25.24
CA VAL A 80 -12.08 -15.92 25.20
C VAL A 80 -10.82 -15.10 25.06
N ARG A 81 -9.96 -15.16 26.08
CA ARG A 81 -8.61 -14.58 26.04
C ARG A 81 -7.58 -15.65 25.67
N ILE A 82 -6.91 -15.44 24.54
CA ILE A 82 -5.82 -16.32 24.10
C ILE A 82 -4.55 -15.95 24.86
N ARG A 83 -3.97 -16.92 25.57
CA ARG A 83 -2.73 -16.72 26.32
C ARG A 83 -1.51 -16.88 25.43
N TYR A 84 -1.50 -17.92 24.61
CA TYR A 84 -0.44 -18.20 23.64
C TYR A 84 -0.93 -19.19 22.58
N TRP A 85 -0.16 -19.31 21.51
CA TRP A 85 -0.34 -20.29 20.46
C TRP A 85 0.77 -21.35 20.46
N ARG A 86 0.48 -22.50 19.85
CA ARG A 86 1.46 -23.54 19.51
C ARG A 86 1.45 -23.78 18.01
N TRP A 87 2.64 -23.92 17.46
CA TRP A 87 2.85 -24.38 16.09
C TRP A 87 3.68 -25.65 16.16
N ASN A 88 3.25 -26.72 15.48
CA ASN A 88 3.96 -28.00 15.46
C ASN A 88 4.33 -28.52 16.85
N ARG A 89 3.39 -28.41 17.79
CA ARG A 89 3.51 -28.80 19.22
C ARG A 89 4.58 -28.02 20.02
N LYS A 90 5.10 -26.92 19.48
CA LYS A 90 6.02 -26.00 20.15
C LYS A 90 5.30 -24.71 20.50
N ASP A 91 5.45 -24.27 21.75
CA ASP A 91 4.87 -23.01 22.24
C ASP A 91 5.47 -21.80 21.53
N ARG A 92 4.71 -20.69 21.46
CA ARG A 92 5.17 -19.38 20.94
C ARG A 92 6.59 -19.02 21.37
N SER A 93 6.96 -19.25 22.63
CA SER A 93 8.30 -18.92 23.15
C SER A 93 9.43 -19.65 22.43
N TYR A 94 9.22 -20.89 22.00
CA TYR A 94 10.20 -21.63 21.19
C TYR A 94 10.49 -20.89 19.89
N TRP A 95 9.46 -20.41 19.20
CA TRP A 95 9.59 -19.74 17.91
C TRP A 95 10.24 -18.36 18.04
N VAL A 96 9.83 -17.58 19.04
CA VAL A 96 10.36 -16.22 19.29
C VAL A 96 11.80 -16.27 19.78
N LEU A 97 12.11 -17.09 20.80
CA LEU A 97 13.43 -17.10 21.45
C LEU A 97 14.53 -17.73 20.58
N ASN A 98 14.16 -18.55 19.58
CA ASN A 98 15.11 -19.11 18.62
C ASN A 98 15.13 -18.33 17.30
N HIS A 99 14.48 -17.16 17.22
CA HIS A 99 14.43 -16.30 16.02
C HIS A 99 13.92 -17.01 14.76
N PHE A 100 13.00 -17.97 14.91
CA PHE A 100 12.32 -18.63 13.78
C PHE A 100 11.13 -17.83 13.27
N ILE A 101 10.64 -16.90 14.08
CA ILE A 101 9.71 -15.85 13.68
C ILE A 101 10.35 -14.50 14.01
N ALA A 102 10.12 -13.48 13.18
CA ALA A 102 10.55 -12.11 13.46
C ALA A 102 9.69 -11.49 14.56
N TRP A 103 8.37 -11.67 14.50
CA TRP A 103 7.40 -11.19 15.48
C TRP A 103 6.04 -11.88 15.27
N ASP A 104 5.15 -11.71 16.23
CA ASP A 104 3.75 -12.09 16.13
C ASP A 104 2.86 -11.05 16.82
N ARG A 105 1.62 -10.89 16.34
CA ARG A 105 0.67 -9.89 16.85
C ARG A 105 -0.72 -10.48 16.95
N TYR A 106 -1.34 -10.29 18.11
CA TYR A 106 -2.78 -10.48 18.26
C TYR A 106 -3.51 -9.17 17.96
N ILE A 107 -4.50 -9.25 17.08
CA ILE A 107 -5.54 -8.25 16.93
C ILE A 107 -6.76 -8.83 17.64
N ASN A 108 -7.17 -8.16 18.73
CA ASN A 108 -8.13 -8.66 19.72
C ASN A 108 -7.66 -9.97 20.40
N GLN A 109 -6.71 -9.87 21.33
CA GLN A 109 -6.26 -11.04 22.12
C GLN A 109 -7.38 -11.63 23.01
N THR A 110 -8.29 -10.77 23.46
CA THR A 110 -9.56 -11.15 24.08
C THR A 110 -10.67 -10.91 23.08
N VAL A 111 -11.36 -11.98 22.68
CA VAL A 111 -12.43 -11.91 21.66
C VAL A 111 -13.78 -12.13 22.32
N GLN A 112 -14.71 -11.20 22.11
CA GLN A 112 -16.08 -11.29 22.60
C GLN A 112 -16.90 -12.32 21.81
N PRO A 113 -17.99 -12.89 22.36
CA PRO A 113 -18.88 -13.79 21.62
C PRO A 113 -19.26 -13.25 20.23
N GLY A 114 -19.03 -14.03 19.18
CA GLY A 114 -19.33 -13.68 17.78
C GLY A 114 -18.31 -12.77 17.09
N GLU A 115 -17.38 -12.16 17.83
CA GLU A 115 -16.36 -11.26 17.31
C GLU A 115 -15.23 -12.04 16.59
N LEU A 116 -14.60 -11.38 15.62
CA LEU A 116 -13.40 -11.86 14.94
C LEU A 116 -12.12 -11.31 15.60
N GLY A 117 -11.10 -12.16 15.66
CA GLY A 117 -9.72 -11.80 15.99
C GLY A 117 -8.76 -12.28 14.92
N VAL A 118 -7.53 -11.76 14.98
CA VAL A 118 -6.44 -12.17 14.09
C VAL A 118 -5.19 -12.48 14.91
N LEU A 119 -4.45 -13.50 14.49
CA LEU A 119 -3.06 -13.70 14.88
C LEU A 119 -2.23 -13.56 13.61
N GLU A 120 -1.34 -12.59 13.58
CA GLU A 120 -0.30 -12.49 12.57
C GLU A 120 0.97 -13.16 13.09
N ILE A 121 1.63 -13.93 12.24
CA ILE A 121 2.95 -14.51 12.49
C ILE A 121 3.84 -14.15 11.31
N ASN A 122 4.98 -13.52 11.58
CA ASN A 122 6.03 -13.32 10.60
C ASN A 122 7.08 -14.42 10.73
N GLY A 123 6.93 -15.49 9.96
CA GLY A 123 7.85 -16.63 9.96
C GLY A 123 9.06 -16.36 9.09
N VAL A 124 10.27 -16.55 9.63
CA VAL A 124 11.52 -16.35 8.89
C VAL A 124 12.25 -17.66 8.58
N SER A 125 11.90 -18.76 9.27
CA SER A 125 12.52 -20.09 9.07
C SER A 125 11.81 -20.95 8.02
N GLU A 126 12.44 -22.05 7.65
CA GLU A 126 11.89 -23.07 6.72
C GLU A 126 10.63 -23.76 7.27
N ASP A 127 10.39 -23.73 8.59
CA ASP A 127 9.16 -24.23 9.22
C ASP A 127 7.91 -23.45 8.78
N PHE A 128 8.11 -22.27 8.20
CA PHE A 128 7.08 -21.41 7.63
C PHE A 128 7.16 -21.29 6.11
N ALA A 129 7.99 -22.11 5.44
CA ALA A 129 8.15 -22.06 4.00
C ALA A 129 6.89 -22.52 3.23
N PRO A 130 6.75 -22.12 1.95
CA PRO A 130 5.66 -22.60 1.09
C PRO A 130 5.62 -24.13 1.02
N GLY A 131 4.43 -24.71 1.14
CA GLY A 131 4.23 -26.15 1.10
C GLY A 131 4.54 -26.88 2.40
N THR A 132 5.01 -26.18 3.44
CA THR A 132 5.26 -26.79 4.76
C THR A 132 3.95 -27.14 5.46
N LYS A 133 3.90 -28.33 6.05
CA LYS A 133 2.77 -28.79 6.87
C LYS A 133 2.82 -28.16 8.26
N PHE A 134 1.65 -27.89 8.82
CA PHE A 134 1.55 -27.32 10.15
C PHE A 134 0.43 -27.93 10.99
N SER A 135 0.58 -27.80 12.30
CA SER A 135 -0.49 -27.94 13.30
C SER A 135 -0.49 -26.72 14.21
N LEU A 136 -1.64 -26.07 14.32
CA LEU A 136 -1.87 -24.89 15.13
C LEU A 136 -2.77 -25.21 16.32
N GLN A 137 -2.46 -24.65 17.48
CA GLN A 137 -3.31 -24.69 18.66
C GLN A 137 -3.36 -23.32 19.32
N PHE A 138 -4.55 -22.91 19.78
CA PHE A 138 -4.72 -21.78 20.69
C PHE A 138 -5.01 -22.26 22.10
N ILE A 139 -4.30 -21.67 23.06
CA ILE A 139 -4.43 -21.97 24.48
C ILE A 139 -4.94 -20.73 25.20
N ASP A 140 -6.00 -20.89 26.00
CA ASP A 140 -6.59 -19.80 26.79
C ASP A 140 -5.78 -19.48 28.06
N GLU A 141 -6.19 -18.43 28.78
CA GLU A 141 -5.60 -18.04 30.07
C GLU A 141 -5.65 -19.14 31.15
N ARG A 142 -6.61 -20.07 31.05
CA ARG A 142 -6.78 -21.23 31.95
C ARG A 142 -6.02 -22.46 31.45
N SER A 143 -5.11 -22.29 30.51
CA SER A 143 -4.30 -23.36 29.90
C SER A 143 -5.13 -24.44 29.19
N ARG A 144 -6.32 -24.10 28.71
CA ARG A 144 -7.21 -24.99 27.96
C ARG A 144 -7.08 -24.74 26.47
N LEU A 145 -7.10 -25.82 25.70
CA LEU A 145 -7.21 -25.76 24.24
C LEU A 145 -8.54 -25.10 23.86
N CYS A 146 -8.50 -24.01 23.09
CA CYS A 146 -9.70 -23.29 22.64
C CYS A 146 -9.94 -23.36 21.12
N ALA A 147 -8.89 -23.61 20.33
CA ALA A 147 -8.97 -23.97 18.92
C ALA A 147 -7.79 -24.83 18.50
N THR A 148 -7.97 -25.65 17.45
CA THR A 148 -6.87 -26.34 16.78
C THR A 148 -7.23 -26.67 15.34
N THR A 149 -6.24 -26.53 14.45
CA THR A 149 -6.33 -26.89 13.04
C THR A 149 -4.97 -27.39 12.55
N GLU A 150 -4.96 -28.09 11.43
CA GLU A 150 -3.77 -28.54 10.73
C GLU A 150 -3.93 -28.26 9.25
N GLY A 151 -2.82 -28.21 8.50
CA GLY A 151 -2.87 -27.91 7.08
C GLY A 151 -1.51 -27.80 6.45
N THR A 152 -1.48 -27.13 5.30
CA THR A 152 -0.27 -26.83 4.53
C THR A 152 -0.26 -25.34 4.21
N LEU A 153 0.88 -24.68 4.34
CA LEU A 153 1.05 -23.28 3.96
C LEU A 153 1.02 -23.14 2.43
N LEU A 154 -0.10 -22.68 1.89
CA LEU A 154 -0.30 -22.48 0.45
C LEU A 154 -0.61 -21.01 0.18
N VAL A 155 -0.07 -20.51 -0.93
CA VAL A 155 -0.33 -19.13 -1.38
C VAL A 155 -1.81 -18.98 -1.74
N GLU A 156 -2.42 -17.89 -1.30
CA GLU A 156 -3.83 -17.62 -1.59
C GLU A 156 -4.03 -17.23 -3.07
N PRO A 157 -5.03 -17.80 -3.77
CA PRO A 157 -5.31 -17.48 -5.15
C PRO A 157 -6.00 -16.12 -5.31
N LEU A 158 -6.71 -15.63 -4.29
CA LEU A 158 -7.27 -14.28 -4.23
C LEU A 158 -6.67 -13.51 -3.05
N ARG A 159 -6.47 -12.21 -3.21
CA ARG A 159 -6.03 -11.34 -2.10
C ARG A 159 -6.78 -10.01 -2.15
N ILE A 160 -7.10 -9.49 -0.96
CA ILE A 160 -7.42 -8.07 -0.82
C ILE A 160 -6.08 -7.33 -0.80
N THR A 161 -5.70 -6.75 -1.92
CA THR A 161 -4.37 -6.17 -2.15
C THR A 161 -4.26 -4.77 -1.58
N TYR A 162 -5.37 -4.05 -1.49
CA TYR A 162 -5.40 -2.69 -0.96
C TYR A 162 -6.78 -2.38 -0.36
N ILE A 163 -6.76 -1.62 0.74
CA ILE A 163 -7.95 -1.03 1.35
C ILE A 163 -7.73 0.47 1.45
N HIS A 164 -8.51 1.24 0.70
CA HIS A 164 -8.50 2.70 0.73
C HIS A 164 -9.60 3.19 1.68
N VAL A 165 -9.24 3.84 2.77
CA VAL A 165 -10.18 4.48 3.69
C VAL A 165 -10.32 5.95 3.31
N LEU A 166 -11.54 6.33 2.89
CA LEU A 166 -11.82 7.67 2.38
C LEU A 166 -11.96 8.69 3.53
N PRO A 167 -11.96 10.00 3.20
CA PRO A 167 -12.23 11.05 4.17
C PRO A 167 -13.46 10.80 5.04
N GLU A 168 -13.38 11.27 6.29
CA GLU A 168 -14.39 11.03 7.34
C GLU A 168 -14.51 9.56 7.80
N MET A 169 -13.74 8.63 7.21
CA MET A 169 -13.71 7.20 7.56
C MET A 169 -15.09 6.51 7.52
N ARG A 170 -16.00 7.03 6.70
CA ARG A 170 -17.35 6.49 6.50
C ARG A 170 -17.49 5.68 5.23
N GLU A 171 -16.56 5.87 4.30
CA GLU A 171 -16.48 5.14 3.04
C GLU A 171 -15.13 4.42 2.94
N ILE A 172 -15.15 3.24 2.33
CA ILE A 172 -13.95 2.41 2.11
C ILE A 172 -14.02 1.83 0.70
N ASN A 173 -12.90 1.79 -0.01
CA ASN A 173 -12.76 0.93 -1.19
C ASN A 173 -11.91 -0.31 -0.87
N ILE A 174 -12.38 -1.48 -1.32
CA ILE A 174 -11.64 -2.75 -1.20
C ILE A 174 -11.27 -3.25 -2.58
N PHE A 175 -9.98 -3.53 -2.78
CA PHE A 175 -9.43 -4.06 -4.03
C PHE A 175 -9.16 -5.55 -3.86
N LEU A 176 -9.93 -6.39 -4.56
CA LEU A 176 -9.78 -7.84 -4.58
C LEU A 176 -9.16 -8.27 -5.90
N HIS A 177 -7.97 -8.86 -5.85
CA HIS A 177 -7.24 -9.33 -7.02
C HIS A 177 -7.22 -10.86 -7.06
N ASN A 178 -7.49 -11.41 -8.23
CA ASN A 178 -7.34 -12.82 -8.54
C ASN A 178 -5.98 -13.11 -9.17
N PHE A 179 -5.14 -13.91 -8.53
CA PHE A 179 -3.84 -14.35 -9.04
C PHE A 179 -3.88 -15.74 -9.68
N SER A 180 -5.06 -16.36 -9.75
CA SER A 180 -5.24 -17.70 -10.30
C SER A 180 -5.81 -17.69 -11.72
N LYS A 181 -5.86 -18.88 -12.31
CA LYS A 181 -6.44 -19.13 -13.64
C LYS A 181 -7.95 -19.38 -13.61
N ASP A 182 -8.54 -19.43 -12.41
CA ASP A 182 -9.96 -19.68 -12.21
C ASP A 182 -10.77 -18.38 -12.23
N THR A 183 -12.06 -18.47 -12.54
CA THR A 183 -13.02 -17.38 -12.37
C THR A 183 -13.79 -17.55 -11.06
N TYR A 184 -14.11 -16.46 -10.38
CA TYR A 184 -14.84 -16.47 -9.11
C TYR A 184 -16.08 -15.58 -9.16
N GLN A 185 -17.16 -16.01 -8.52
CA GLN A 185 -18.34 -15.19 -8.25
C GLN A 185 -18.23 -14.58 -6.86
N ILE A 186 -18.39 -13.27 -6.76
CA ILE A 186 -18.43 -12.55 -5.48
C ILE A 186 -19.84 -12.68 -4.91
N ALA A 187 -19.95 -13.28 -3.73
CA ALA A 187 -21.23 -13.58 -3.10
C ALA A 187 -21.59 -12.58 -1.99
N ASN A 188 -20.63 -12.20 -1.15
CA ASN A 188 -20.88 -11.32 -0.01
C ASN A 188 -19.60 -10.60 0.45
N THR A 189 -19.77 -9.54 1.22
CA THR A 189 -18.69 -8.83 1.91
C THR A 189 -18.95 -8.87 3.42
N LEU A 190 -17.90 -9.15 4.20
CA LEU A 190 -17.93 -9.13 5.66
C LEU A 190 -17.11 -7.96 6.18
N PHE A 191 -17.53 -7.43 7.32
CA PHE A 191 -16.84 -6.35 8.00
C PHE A 191 -16.92 -6.56 9.51
N SER A 192 -15.79 -6.40 10.20
CA SER A 192 -15.69 -6.51 11.66
C SER A 192 -14.87 -5.35 12.21
N PRO A 193 -15.31 -4.66 13.29
CA PRO A 193 -16.54 -4.91 14.04
C PRO A 193 -17.80 -4.72 13.18
N GLN A 194 -18.88 -5.42 13.56
CA GLN A 194 -20.13 -5.38 12.78
C GLN A 194 -20.65 -3.95 12.71
N ASN A 195 -20.82 -3.46 11.48
CA ASN A 195 -21.36 -2.16 11.16
C ASN A 195 -22.37 -2.37 10.04
N GLU A 196 -23.54 -1.73 10.14
CA GLU A 196 -24.48 -1.73 9.01
C GLU A 196 -23.78 -1.07 7.82
N MET A 197 -23.79 -1.76 6.67
CA MET A 197 -23.06 -1.33 5.49
C MET A 197 -23.83 -1.58 4.21
N ALA A 198 -23.62 -0.71 3.23
CA ALA A 198 -23.99 -0.95 1.85
C ALA A 198 -22.72 -1.20 1.03
N VAL A 199 -22.78 -2.20 0.15
CA VAL A 199 -21.62 -2.64 -0.63
C VAL A 199 -22.00 -2.64 -2.10
N ASP A 200 -21.20 -1.96 -2.91
CA ASP A 200 -21.33 -1.89 -4.35
C ASP A 200 -20.05 -2.36 -5.04
N TRP A 201 -20.10 -3.49 -5.72
CA TRP A 201 -18.98 -4.05 -6.48
C TRP A 201 -19.06 -3.62 -7.95
N ASN A 202 -17.94 -3.19 -8.54
CA ASN A 202 -17.90 -2.83 -9.96
C ASN A 202 -18.12 -4.04 -10.89
N VAL A 203 -17.74 -5.24 -10.43
CA VAL A 203 -17.96 -6.51 -11.11
C VAL A 203 -18.42 -7.56 -10.09
N LYS A 204 -19.30 -8.47 -10.50
CA LYS A 204 -19.71 -9.63 -9.67
C LYS A 204 -18.93 -10.89 -9.99
N GLU A 205 -18.44 -11.00 -11.22
CA GLU A 205 -17.59 -12.08 -11.70
C GLU A 205 -16.15 -11.56 -11.80
N LEU A 206 -15.26 -12.20 -11.05
CA LEU A 206 -13.84 -11.88 -11.01
C LEU A 206 -13.08 -12.84 -11.94
N ALA A 207 -12.71 -12.33 -13.11
CA ALA A 207 -11.95 -13.06 -14.13
C ALA A 207 -10.53 -13.44 -13.66
N PRO A 208 -9.86 -14.40 -14.33
CA PRO A 208 -8.46 -14.72 -14.09
C PRO A 208 -7.56 -13.49 -14.21
N GLU A 209 -6.64 -13.31 -13.26
CA GLU A 209 -5.75 -12.13 -13.20
C GLU A 209 -6.49 -10.78 -13.17
N GLY A 210 -7.81 -10.79 -12.92
CA GLY A 210 -8.66 -9.62 -12.86
C GLY A 210 -8.72 -9.02 -11.46
N MET A 211 -9.25 -7.81 -11.38
CA MET A 211 -9.44 -7.09 -10.12
C MET A 211 -10.89 -6.60 -10.01
N ALA A 212 -11.49 -6.83 -8.85
CA ALA A 212 -12.77 -6.28 -8.45
C ALA A 212 -12.56 -5.21 -7.38
N ILE A 213 -13.37 -4.16 -7.43
CA ILE A 213 -13.29 -3.02 -6.53
C ILE A 213 -14.67 -2.81 -5.90
N ALA A 214 -14.76 -2.98 -4.59
CA ALA A 214 -15.96 -2.66 -3.82
C ALA A 214 -15.89 -1.23 -3.30
N LYS A 215 -17.00 -0.50 -3.38
CA LYS A 215 -17.25 0.67 -2.55
C LYS A 215 -18.13 0.23 -1.38
N ILE A 216 -17.69 0.52 -0.15
CA ILE A 216 -18.40 0.19 1.08
C ILE A 216 -18.78 1.48 1.77
N GLN A 217 -20.08 1.67 1.98
CA GLN A 217 -20.62 2.75 2.78
C GLN A 217 -20.96 2.22 4.17
N LEU A 218 -20.35 2.77 5.20
CA LEU A 218 -20.67 2.46 6.60
C LEU A 218 -21.80 3.36 7.10
N SER A 219 -22.67 2.79 7.93
CA SER A 219 -23.73 3.54 8.60
C SER A 219 -23.16 4.60 9.54
N GLN A 220 -22.06 4.26 10.23
CA GLN A 220 -21.28 5.10 11.13
C GLN A 220 -19.80 5.11 10.74
N PRO A 221 -19.10 6.26 10.89
CA PRO A 221 -17.67 6.34 10.63
C PRO A 221 -16.87 5.47 11.59
N MET A 222 -15.73 4.96 11.13
CA MET A 222 -14.78 4.28 12.00
C MET A 222 -14.08 5.28 12.93
N SER A 223 -13.60 4.80 14.07
CA SER A 223 -12.72 5.57 14.93
C SER A 223 -11.27 5.42 14.47
N SER A 224 -10.52 6.53 14.43
CA SER A 224 -9.09 6.51 14.06
C SER A 224 -8.30 5.53 14.95
N GLY A 225 -7.38 4.79 14.36
CA GLY A 225 -6.52 3.83 15.06
C GLY A 225 -7.17 2.50 15.40
N THR A 226 -8.48 2.33 15.19
CA THR A 226 -9.15 1.06 15.47
C THR A 226 -8.85 0.02 14.41
N TRP A 227 -8.63 -1.23 14.82
CA TRP A 227 -8.48 -2.34 13.90
C TRP A 227 -9.84 -2.73 13.32
N PHE A 228 -9.87 -2.97 12.01
CA PHE A 228 -11.00 -3.60 11.35
C PHE A 228 -10.53 -4.75 10.45
N ILE A 229 -11.44 -5.69 10.22
CA ILE A 229 -11.25 -6.84 9.35
C ILE A 229 -12.30 -6.74 8.25
N ALA A 230 -11.86 -6.80 7.00
CA ALA A 230 -12.73 -6.95 5.85
C ALA A 230 -12.61 -8.37 5.29
N GLY A 231 -13.72 -8.96 4.88
CA GLY A 231 -13.78 -10.26 4.24
C GLY A 231 -14.57 -10.23 2.95
N VAL A 232 -14.22 -11.08 1.99
CA VAL A 232 -15.02 -11.30 0.78
C VAL A 232 -15.31 -12.79 0.66
N GLU A 233 -16.59 -13.11 0.53
CA GLU A 233 -17.08 -14.44 0.23
C GLU A 233 -17.16 -14.62 -1.28
N VAL A 234 -16.51 -15.65 -1.78
CA VAL A 234 -16.46 -15.98 -3.21
C VAL A 234 -16.81 -17.44 -3.45
N SER A 235 -17.12 -17.77 -4.70
CA SER A 235 -17.37 -19.13 -5.13
C SER A 235 -16.84 -19.40 -6.54
N LYS A 236 -16.22 -20.57 -6.75
CA LYS A 236 -15.75 -21.04 -8.06
C LYS A 236 -16.81 -21.82 -8.85
N ASP A 237 -17.85 -22.30 -8.19
CA ASP A 237 -18.73 -23.36 -8.68
C ASP A 237 -20.22 -22.96 -8.55
N ASN A 238 -20.50 -21.69 -8.83
CA ASN A 238 -21.84 -21.08 -8.78
C ASN A 238 -22.54 -21.24 -7.41
N GLY A 239 -21.76 -21.07 -6.33
CA GLY A 239 -22.28 -20.99 -4.96
C GLY A 239 -22.35 -22.33 -4.22
N LYS A 240 -21.90 -23.44 -4.82
CA LYS A 240 -21.89 -24.74 -4.12
C LYS A 240 -20.85 -24.76 -3.01
N THR A 241 -19.67 -24.21 -3.28
CA THR A 241 -18.57 -24.03 -2.34
C THR A 241 -18.32 -22.55 -2.16
N LYS A 242 -18.29 -22.10 -0.90
CA LYS A 242 -18.02 -20.72 -0.52
C LYS A 242 -16.67 -20.66 0.18
N GLU A 243 -15.84 -19.73 -0.24
CA GLU A 243 -14.53 -19.46 0.34
C GLU A 243 -14.46 -18.02 0.84
N LEU A 244 -13.74 -17.79 1.94
CA LEU A 244 -13.56 -16.48 2.55
C LEU A 244 -12.11 -16.01 2.38
N TYR A 245 -11.96 -14.77 1.94
CA TYR A 245 -10.69 -14.07 1.84
C TYR A 245 -10.74 -12.82 2.69
N PHE A 246 -9.79 -12.68 3.60
CA PHE A 246 -9.78 -11.61 4.59
C PHE A 246 -8.53 -10.73 4.46
N ALA A 247 -8.68 -9.48 4.87
CA ALA A 247 -7.58 -8.58 5.16
C ALA A 247 -7.96 -7.65 6.30
N HIS A 248 -6.97 -7.03 6.92
CA HIS A 248 -7.18 -6.18 8.08
C HIS A 248 -6.12 -5.08 8.13
N ARG A 249 -6.48 -3.93 8.68
CA ARG A 249 -5.56 -2.83 9.01
C ARG A 249 -6.20 -1.94 10.07
N ARG A 250 -5.43 -0.99 10.62
CA ARG A 250 -6.00 0.11 11.40
C ARG A 250 -6.70 1.12 10.50
N ALA A 251 -7.79 1.69 10.99
CA ALA A 251 -8.56 2.73 10.34
C ALA A 251 -7.85 4.09 10.48
N PHE A 252 -7.42 4.63 9.36
CA PHE A 252 -6.95 6.01 9.22
C PHE A 252 -7.45 6.50 7.87
N GLU A 253 -7.85 7.76 7.78
CA GLU A 253 -8.07 8.40 6.48
C GLU A 253 -6.76 8.32 5.67
N ASP A 254 -6.82 7.73 4.48
CA ASP A 254 -5.64 7.65 3.63
C ASP A 254 -5.41 9.01 2.96
N PHE A 255 -4.16 9.41 2.96
CA PHE A 255 -3.70 10.69 2.45
C PHE A 255 -2.49 10.46 1.54
N PHE A 256 -2.43 11.20 0.44
CA PHE A 256 -1.31 11.18 -0.49
C PHE A 256 -0.41 12.38 -0.21
N PRO A 257 0.68 12.21 0.56
CA PRO A 257 1.64 13.27 0.78
C PRO A 257 2.44 13.55 -0.48
N ILE A 258 2.75 14.83 -0.69
CA ILE A 258 3.91 15.26 -1.47
C ILE A 258 4.90 15.82 -0.44
N GLY A 259 5.88 15.00 -0.07
CA GLY A 259 6.73 15.25 1.08
C GLY A 259 8.13 15.75 0.75
N VAL A 260 8.88 16.16 1.79
CA VAL A 260 10.33 16.38 1.73
C VAL A 260 10.98 16.07 3.07
N TRP A 261 12.25 15.65 3.04
CA TRP A 261 13.03 15.40 4.25
C TRP A 261 13.50 16.71 4.90
N SER A 262 14.28 17.52 4.18
CA SER A 262 14.83 18.76 4.70
C SER A 262 13.94 19.96 4.41
N ASN A 263 13.81 20.82 5.41
CA ASN A 263 13.07 22.06 5.34
C ASN A 263 13.67 23.09 6.30
N SER A 264 13.53 24.37 5.98
CA SER A 264 13.95 25.48 6.83
C SER A 264 13.11 26.73 6.56
N LEU A 265 13.29 27.78 7.37
CA LEU A 265 12.60 29.06 7.20
C LEU A 265 12.81 29.66 5.80
N GLU A 266 13.99 29.45 5.21
CA GLU A 266 14.36 29.95 3.89
C GLU A 266 13.70 29.15 2.75
N THR A 267 13.38 27.87 2.96
CA THR A 267 12.87 26.99 1.90
C THR A 267 11.34 26.86 1.88
N TYR A 268 10.61 27.26 2.92
CA TYR A 268 9.16 27.04 3.00
C TYR A 268 8.35 27.59 1.81
N GLU A 269 8.66 28.81 1.35
CA GLU A 269 7.98 29.38 0.17
C GLU A 269 8.28 28.56 -1.10
N THR A 270 9.54 28.15 -1.26
CA THR A 270 9.96 27.30 -2.39
C THR A 270 9.24 25.96 -2.32
N LEU A 271 9.25 25.27 -1.18
CA LEU A 271 8.60 23.98 -0.99
C LEU A 271 7.09 24.06 -1.28
N TYR A 272 6.42 25.13 -0.83
CA TYR A 272 5.02 25.38 -1.20
C TYR A 272 4.84 25.51 -2.72
N ASN A 273 5.72 26.25 -3.41
CA ASN A 273 5.70 26.37 -4.88
C ASN A 273 6.02 25.06 -5.61
N LEU A 274 6.71 24.12 -4.95
CA LEU A 274 6.96 22.77 -5.45
C LEU A 274 5.79 21.80 -5.16
N HIS A 275 4.67 22.32 -4.62
CA HIS A 275 3.49 21.55 -4.19
C HIS A 275 3.78 20.55 -3.07
N VAL A 276 4.86 20.74 -2.30
CA VAL A 276 5.14 19.97 -1.09
C VAL A 276 4.15 20.38 -0.01
N ASP A 277 3.53 19.40 0.63
CA ASP A 277 2.56 19.60 1.72
C ASP A 277 2.91 18.87 3.02
N THR A 278 3.96 18.04 2.99
CA THR A 278 4.35 17.17 4.10
C THR A 278 5.85 17.26 4.36
N MET A 279 6.27 17.30 5.62
CA MET A 279 7.69 17.48 5.99
C MET A 279 8.06 16.59 7.17
N VAL A 280 9.34 16.20 7.25
CA VAL A 280 9.90 15.68 8.51
C VAL A 280 10.16 16.86 9.44
N GLU A 281 9.42 16.95 10.53
CA GLU A 281 9.52 18.05 11.50
C GLU A 281 9.04 17.61 12.89
N GLY A 282 9.62 18.15 13.96
CA GLY A 282 9.32 17.73 15.33
C GLY A 282 9.95 18.61 16.41
N ASP A 283 10.46 17.97 17.48
CA ASP A 283 11.07 18.58 18.68
C ASP A 283 10.07 19.26 19.64
N LYS A 284 9.49 20.42 19.29
CA LYS A 284 8.50 21.11 20.15
C LYS A 284 7.36 21.72 19.36
N LYS A 285 6.14 21.69 19.91
CA LYS A 285 4.93 22.20 19.24
C LYS A 285 4.86 23.73 19.19
N ASP A 286 5.66 24.41 20.00
CA ASP A 286 5.73 25.88 20.06
C ASP A 286 6.75 26.47 19.07
N LYS A 287 7.42 25.62 18.27
CA LYS A 287 8.29 26.09 17.18
C LYS A 287 7.49 26.89 16.15
N PRO A 288 8.11 27.92 15.52
CA PRO A 288 7.48 28.70 14.46
C PRO A 288 6.86 27.86 13.34
N TYR A 289 7.43 26.68 13.05
CA TYR A 289 6.86 25.75 12.10
C TYR A 289 5.40 25.43 12.43
N PHE A 290 5.10 24.97 13.65
CA PHE A 290 3.77 24.51 14.05
C PHE A 290 2.80 25.66 14.35
N THR A 291 3.31 26.80 14.81
CA THR A 291 2.47 27.94 15.21
C THR A 291 2.16 28.91 14.08
N GLU A 292 3.04 29.02 13.08
CA GLU A 292 2.94 30.04 12.03
C GLU A 292 3.02 29.44 10.62
N ILE A 293 4.04 28.64 10.34
CA ILE A 293 4.34 28.18 8.98
C ILE A 293 3.33 27.14 8.48
N ALA A 294 3.08 26.11 9.27
CA ALA A 294 2.15 25.03 8.92
C ALA A 294 0.71 25.55 8.75
N PRO A 295 0.17 26.43 9.62
CA PRO A 295 -1.10 27.12 9.35
C PRO A 295 -1.08 27.98 8.09
N LYS A 296 0.01 28.72 7.82
CA LYS A 296 0.12 29.64 6.68
C LYS A 296 0.10 28.91 5.34
N TYR A 297 0.87 27.84 5.20
CA TYR A 297 1.06 27.13 3.94
C TYR A 297 0.21 25.86 3.83
N GLY A 298 -0.45 25.44 4.91
CA GLY A 298 -1.17 24.16 4.97
C GLY A 298 -0.24 22.95 5.09
N PHE A 299 0.98 23.13 5.59
CA PHE A 299 1.92 22.03 5.77
C PHE A 299 1.51 21.08 6.90
N ARG A 300 2.04 19.86 6.78
CA ARG A 300 1.86 18.73 7.69
C ARG A 300 3.22 18.17 8.08
N ALA A 301 3.29 17.58 9.27
CA ALA A 301 4.49 17.00 9.84
C ALA A 301 4.38 15.48 9.99
N MET A 302 5.48 14.82 9.62
CA MET A 302 5.87 13.48 10.06
C MET A 302 6.84 13.65 11.21
N VAL A 303 6.46 13.22 12.42
CA VAL A 303 7.27 13.44 13.63
C VAL A 303 8.09 12.20 13.94
N HIS A 304 9.42 12.34 13.98
CA HIS A 304 10.33 11.25 14.34
C HIS A 304 10.28 10.94 15.84
N THR A 305 10.15 9.65 16.18
CA THR A 305 9.92 9.20 17.57
C THR A 305 11.10 8.40 18.14
N GLY A 306 11.94 7.80 17.29
CA GLY A 306 13.23 7.22 17.65
C GLY A 306 13.18 5.83 18.26
N VAL A 307 14.37 5.23 18.37
CA VAL A 307 14.62 3.91 18.96
C VAL A 307 15.76 4.02 19.98
N PRO A 308 15.50 3.87 21.31
CA PRO A 308 14.20 3.59 21.92
C PRO A 308 13.20 4.76 21.77
N LEU A 309 11.91 4.45 21.93
CA LEU A 309 10.83 5.42 21.79
C LEU A 309 11.01 6.63 22.73
N ASN A 310 11.04 7.84 22.16
CA ASN A 310 10.94 9.08 22.92
C ASN A 310 9.46 9.39 23.25
N ILE A 311 9.03 8.95 24.44
CA ILE A 311 7.64 9.12 24.91
C ILE A 311 7.26 10.60 25.07
N ASP A 312 8.21 11.46 25.44
CA ASP A 312 7.93 12.87 25.68
C ASP A 312 7.60 13.60 24.38
N VAL A 313 8.25 13.23 23.27
CA VAL A 313 7.88 13.71 21.92
C VAL A 313 6.46 13.27 21.55
N VAL A 314 6.10 12.00 21.80
CA VAL A 314 4.74 11.51 21.52
C VAL A 314 3.71 12.29 22.32
N ARG A 315 3.95 12.51 23.62
CA ARG A 315 3.06 13.29 24.48
C ARG A 315 2.95 14.75 24.06
N GLU A 316 4.06 15.35 23.63
CA GLU A 316 4.11 16.74 23.21
C GLU A 316 3.24 17.00 21.98
N PHE A 317 3.27 16.06 21.03
CA PHE A 317 2.59 16.20 19.73
C PHE A 317 1.28 15.45 19.60
N SER A 318 0.89 14.65 20.60
CA SER A 318 -0.38 13.92 20.56
C SER A 318 -1.57 14.87 20.37
N GLY A 319 -2.44 14.56 19.41
CA GLY A 319 -3.59 15.39 19.05
C GLY A 319 -3.26 16.69 18.29
N HIS A 320 -1.98 16.96 17.95
CA HIS A 320 -1.62 18.17 17.23
C HIS A 320 -2.21 18.15 15.79
N PRO A 321 -2.88 19.22 15.33
CA PRO A 321 -3.64 19.21 14.06
C PRO A 321 -2.74 19.08 12.83
N HIS A 322 -1.50 19.58 12.90
CA HIS A 322 -0.54 19.51 11.80
C HIS A 322 0.28 18.21 11.76
N VAL A 323 0.18 17.33 12.76
CA VAL A 323 0.88 16.05 12.75
C VAL A 323 0.01 15.01 12.05
N ILE A 324 0.54 14.38 11.00
CA ILE A 324 -0.21 13.39 10.20
C ILE A 324 0.23 11.96 10.41
N CYS A 325 1.48 11.72 10.81
CA CYS A 325 1.95 10.39 11.15
C CYS A 325 3.15 10.44 12.11
N TRP A 326 3.37 9.30 12.77
CA TRP A 326 4.53 9.06 13.62
C TRP A 326 5.59 8.29 12.84
N MET A 327 6.72 8.92 12.57
CA MET A 327 7.88 8.24 11.99
C MET A 327 8.63 7.48 13.10
N LEU A 328 8.63 6.16 13.01
CA LEU A 328 9.24 5.28 14.00
C LEU A 328 10.76 5.40 13.95
N GLN A 329 11.34 5.16 12.78
CA GLN A 329 12.77 5.13 12.56
C GLN A 329 13.08 5.22 11.06
N ASP A 330 14.21 5.83 10.76
CA ASP A 330 14.83 5.83 9.45
C ASP A 330 15.74 4.62 9.27
N GLU A 331 15.55 3.89 8.17
CA GLU A 331 16.31 2.71 7.72
C GLU A 331 16.72 1.70 8.81
N PRO A 332 15.80 1.22 9.69
CA PRO A 332 16.14 0.29 10.75
C PRO A 332 16.57 -1.09 10.21
N ASP A 333 16.20 -1.43 8.99
CA ASP A 333 16.51 -2.70 8.33
C ASP A 333 18.00 -2.90 8.02
N TRP A 334 18.84 -1.88 8.22
CA TRP A 334 20.31 -2.03 8.28
C TRP A 334 20.82 -2.73 9.53
N SER A 335 20.26 -2.41 10.70
CA SER A 335 20.95 -2.68 11.97
C SER A 335 20.06 -2.95 13.19
N ILE A 336 18.77 -2.64 13.11
CA ILE A 336 17.82 -2.78 14.22
C ILE A 336 16.90 -3.97 13.94
N PRO A 337 16.96 -5.05 14.74
CA PRO A 337 16.11 -6.22 14.53
C PRO A 337 14.60 -5.90 14.49
N ALA A 338 13.87 -6.57 13.60
CA ALA A 338 12.44 -6.36 13.39
C ALA A 338 11.58 -6.52 14.66
N ASN A 339 11.95 -7.40 15.59
CA ASN A 339 11.23 -7.56 16.85
C ASN A 339 11.36 -6.32 17.76
N ILE A 340 12.48 -5.59 17.70
CA ILE A 340 12.67 -4.33 18.43
C ILE A 340 11.76 -3.26 17.82
N MET A 341 11.76 -3.13 16.48
CA MET A 341 10.87 -2.20 15.78
C MET A 341 9.39 -2.49 16.06
N PHE A 342 9.03 -3.77 16.12
CA PHE A 342 7.69 -4.20 16.51
C PHE A 342 7.32 -3.72 17.92
N HIS A 343 8.21 -3.90 18.90
CA HIS A 343 7.98 -3.44 20.27
C HIS A 343 7.90 -1.92 20.38
N VAL A 344 8.74 -1.17 19.65
CA VAL A 344 8.68 0.30 19.59
C VAL A 344 7.32 0.75 19.05
N ASN A 345 6.86 0.15 17.96
CA ASN A 345 5.54 0.46 17.40
C ASN A 345 4.41 0.13 18.40
N GLN A 346 4.45 -1.04 19.05
CA GLN A 346 3.47 -1.41 20.07
C GLN A 346 3.44 -0.42 21.24
N GLN A 347 4.61 -0.01 21.72
CA GLN A 347 4.73 0.95 22.80
C GLN A 347 4.19 2.32 22.38
N LEU A 348 4.52 2.80 21.18
CA LEU A 348 3.99 4.06 20.65
C LEU A 348 2.46 4.05 20.65
N CYS A 349 1.86 2.96 20.13
CA CYS A 349 0.42 2.82 20.04
C CYS A 349 -0.29 2.73 21.41
N GLN A 350 0.43 2.51 22.51
CA GLN A 350 -0.12 2.62 23.87
C GLN A 350 -0.23 4.07 24.34
N TYR A 351 0.59 4.98 23.80
CA TYR A 351 0.58 6.41 24.14
C TYR A 351 -0.31 7.21 23.17
N ASP A 352 -0.19 6.95 21.87
CA ASP A 352 -1.02 7.57 20.84
C ASP A 352 -1.26 6.59 19.69
N ASN A 353 -2.52 6.26 19.44
CA ASN A 353 -2.94 5.46 18.30
C ASN A 353 -3.85 6.24 17.32
N THR A 354 -4.02 7.54 17.52
CA THR A 354 -4.93 8.40 16.75
C THR A 354 -4.35 8.82 15.40
N LYS A 355 -3.05 8.60 15.19
CA LYS A 355 -2.31 8.85 13.95
C LYS A 355 -1.63 7.57 13.45
N PRO A 356 -1.50 7.40 12.13
CA PRO A 356 -0.77 6.27 11.57
C PRO A 356 0.72 6.34 11.93
N THR A 357 1.33 5.16 11.93
CA THR A 357 2.77 4.96 12.13
C THR A 357 3.45 4.69 10.79
N PHE A 358 4.67 5.20 10.64
CA PHE A 358 5.44 5.21 9.42
C PHE A 358 6.86 4.69 9.69
N ILE A 359 7.43 3.94 8.75
CA ILE A 359 8.80 3.42 8.82
C ILE A 359 9.45 3.54 7.44
N THR A 360 10.68 4.04 7.39
CA THR A 360 11.47 4.08 6.17
C THR A 360 12.39 2.86 6.12
N LEU A 361 12.42 2.16 4.99
CA LEU A 361 13.16 0.92 4.76
C LEU A 361 14.03 1.07 3.52
N CYS A 362 15.18 0.43 3.48
CA CYS A 362 16.16 0.59 2.38
C CYS A 362 16.65 -0.76 1.81
N ARG A 363 16.21 -1.87 2.39
CA ARG A 363 16.62 -3.23 2.03
C ARG A 363 15.45 -4.04 1.52
N ASN A 364 15.43 -4.26 0.22
CA ASN A 364 14.38 -5.01 -0.46
C ASN A 364 14.21 -6.41 0.14
N ILE A 365 15.32 -7.11 0.38
CA ILE A 365 15.31 -8.47 0.95
C ILE A 365 14.70 -8.56 2.37
N LYS A 366 14.53 -7.42 3.04
CA LYS A 366 14.01 -7.32 4.41
C LYS A 366 12.59 -6.79 4.50
N PHE A 367 11.98 -6.30 3.42
CA PHE A 367 10.65 -5.69 3.49
C PHE A 367 9.60 -6.59 4.15
N PHE A 368 9.59 -7.89 3.87
CA PHE A 368 8.65 -8.82 4.50
C PHE A 368 8.79 -8.93 6.03
N GLU A 369 9.97 -8.68 6.60
CA GLU A 369 10.20 -8.70 8.05
C GLU A 369 9.67 -7.42 8.73
N TYR A 370 9.71 -6.26 8.04
CA TYR A 370 9.44 -4.95 8.66
C TYR A 370 8.12 -4.29 8.22
N ALA A 371 7.74 -4.41 6.94
CA ALA A 371 6.70 -3.57 6.35
C ALA A 371 5.33 -3.70 7.04
N SER A 372 4.99 -4.90 7.50
CA SER A 372 3.72 -5.16 8.19
C SER A 372 3.67 -4.68 9.66
N ILE A 373 4.78 -4.17 10.21
CA ILE A 373 4.85 -3.65 11.59
C ILE A 373 4.02 -2.36 11.72
N CYS A 374 4.29 -1.35 10.88
CA CYS A 374 3.66 -0.02 10.92
C CYS A 374 2.38 0.07 10.06
N ASP A 375 1.77 1.24 9.93
CA ASP A 375 0.59 1.45 9.07
C ASP A 375 0.93 1.89 7.65
N ILE A 376 2.03 2.63 7.51
CA ILE A 376 2.50 3.22 6.25
C ILE A 376 3.98 2.91 6.10
N PRO A 377 4.35 1.74 5.56
CA PRO A 377 5.73 1.44 5.26
C PRO A 377 6.20 2.22 4.03
N CYS A 378 7.48 2.55 4.03
CA CYS A 378 8.11 3.35 2.99
C CYS A 378 9.45 2.77 2.58
N GLN A 379 9.79 2.90 1.30
CA GLN A 379 11.14 2.57 0.81
C GLN A 379 11.93 3.82 0.43
N ASP A 380 13.23 3.73 0.64
CA ASP A 380 14.24 4.76 0.40
C ASP A 380 15.36 4.19 -0.50
N HIS A 381 15.05 4.04 -1.79
CA HIS A 381 15.96 3.55 -2.81
C HIS A 381 15.96 4.46 -4.03
N TYR A 382 17.16 4.83 -4.46
CA TYR A 382 17.42 5.70 -5.61
C TYR A 382 18.39 5.02 -6.57
N SER A 383 18.25 5.27 -7.86
CA SER A 383 19.05 4.59 -8.88
C SER A 383 20.27 5.36 -9.37
N VAL A 384 20.45 6.60 -8.95
CA VAL A 384 21.49 7.50 -9.47
C VAL A 384 22.20 8.17 -8.30
N THR A 385 23.53 8.22 -8.29
CA THR A 385 24.37 8.97 -7.33
C THR A 385 24.21 8.64 -5.83
N ALA A 386 23.18 7.95 -5.36
CA ALA A 386 22.96 7.72 -3.94
C ALA A 386 23.78 6.55 -3.37
N PRO A 387 24.04 6.51 -2.06
CA PRO A 387 24.38 5.26 -1.38
C PRO A 387 23.27 4.22 -1.57
N SER A 388 23.64 2.94 -1.69
CA SER A 388 22.66 1.86 -1.87
C SER A 388 23.10 0.55 -1.24
N SER A 389 22.12 -0.20 -0.73
CA SER A 389 22.28 -1.61 -0.34
C SER A 389 22.48 -2.53 -1.54
N SER A 390 22.07 -2.09 -2.74
CA SER A 390 22.17 -2.83 -3.98
C SER A 390 23.56 -2.79 -4.61
N LYS A 391 23.92 -3.89 -5.26
CA LYS A 391 25.14 -4.07 -6.06
C LYS A 391 24.93 -3.46 -7.43
N TRP A 392 25.35 -2.22 -7.57
CA TRP A 392 25.21 -1.50 -8.81
C TRP A 392 26.21 -1.95 -9.89
N PRO A 393 25.82 -1.89 -11.17
CA PRO A 393 26.72 -2.16 -12.29
C PRO A 393 27.78 -1.07 -12.47
N LYS A 394 27.55 0.13 -11.92
CA LYS A 394 28.50 1.25 -11.88
C LYS A 394 28.49 1.84 -10.46
N PRO A 395 29.62 2.34 -9.95
CA PRO A 395 29.68 2.91 -8.59
C PRO A 395 28.78 4.14 -8.39
N TYR A 396 28.33 4.77 -9.48
CA TYR A 396 27.53 6.00 -9.47
C TYR A 396 26.06 5.80 -9.86
N GLY A 397 25.65 4.56 -10.14
CA GLY A 397 24.25 4.32 -10.48
C GLY A 397 23.94 2.93 -10.99
N THR A 398 22.65 2.63 -10.97
CA THR A 398 22.02 1.44 -11.49
C THR A 398 20.93 1.80 -12.50
N ARG A 399 20.17 0.80 -12.93
CA ARG A 399 19.00 0.97 -13.78
C ARG A 399 17.89 1.69 -13.01
N LEU A 400 17.23 2.66 -13.65
CA LEU A 400 16.13 3.43 -13.07
C LEU A 400 14.95 2.55 -12.67
N GLU A 401 14.67 1.49 -13.43
CA GLU A 401 13.61 0.53 -13.09
C GLU A 401 13.86 -0.26 -11.79
N GLU A 402 15.03 -0.13 -11.18
CA GLU A 402 15.30 -0.73 -9.87
C GLU A 402 14.42 -0.15 -8.75
N THR A 403 14.11 1.15 -8.79
CA THR A 403 13.17 1.76 -7.82
C THR A 403 11.76 1.17 -7.94
N ALA A 404 11.35 0.79 -9.16
CA ALA A 404 10.09 0.10 -9.39
C ALA A 404 10.08 -1.31 -8.78
N TYR A 405 11.17 -2.07 -8.83
CA TYR A 405 11.26 -3.38 -8.18
C TYR A 405 11.13 -3.23 -6.65
N TYR A 406 11.85 -2.29 -6.04
CA TYR A 406 11.71 -1.99 -4.61
C TYR A 406 10.29 -1.59 -4.23
N THR A 407 9.65 -0.71 -5.00
CA THR A 407 8.27 -0.27 -4.74
C THR A 407 7.27 -1.43 -4.87
N HIS A 408 7.44 -2.28 -5.88
CA HIS A 408 6.61 -3.47 -6.08
C HIS A 408 6.73 -4.46 -4.92
N ASP A 409 7.96 -4.78 -4.52
CA ASP A 409 8.23 -5.74 -3.45
C ASP A 409 7.72 -5.21 -2.10
N LEU A 410 7.89 -3.91 -1.84
CA LEU A 410 7.31 -3.26 -0.67
C LEU A 410 5.77 -3.35 -0.69
N LYS A 411 5.12 -3.10 -1.83
CA LYS A 411 3.66 -3.19 -1.97
C LYS A 411 3.17 -4.58 -1.59
N ILE A 412 3.81 -5.63 -2.09
CA ILE A 412 3.46 -7.02 -1.80
C ILE A 412 3.62 -7.32 -0.29
N ALA A 413 4.74 -6.91 0.31
CA ALA A 413 5.00 -7.10 1.74
C ALA A 413 4.01 -6.36 2.65
N SER A 414 3.39 -5.29 2.13
CA SER A 414 2.57 -4.34 2.89
C SER A 414 1.07 -4.56 2.77
N GLU A 415 0.59 -5.40 1.83
CA GLU A 415 -0.86 -5.56 1.61
C GLU A 415 -1.60 -5.85 2.93
N PRO A 416 -2.77 -5.22 3.18
CA PRO A 416 -3.53 -4.35 2.28
C PRO A 416 -3.23 -2.84 2.44
N LYS A 417 -2.11 -2.46 3.06
CA LYS A 417 -1.81 -1.09 3.48
C LYS A 417 -1.33 -0.21 2.31
N PRO A 418 -1.51 1.12 2.38
CA PRO A 418 -0.83 2.05 1.50
C PRO A 418 0.67 2.01 1.78
N ILE A 419 1.46 2.35 0.76
CA ILE A 419 2.91 2.53 0.87
C ILE A 419 3.27 3.93 0.41
N TRP A 420 4.24 4.55 1.06
CA TRP A 420 4.83 5.82 0.61
C TRP A 420 6.24 5.57 0.12
N ILE A 421 6.79 6.46 -0.70
CA ILE A 421 8.10 6.25 -1.31
C ILE A 421 8.93 7.51 -1.20
N TRP A 422 10.16 7.40 -0.72
CA TRP A 422 11.15 8.43 -0.99
C TRP A 422 11.60 8.33 -2.45
N SER A 423 11.42 9.41 -3.20
CA SER A 423 11.85 9.53 -4.59
C SER A 423 13.00 10.53 -4.68
N GLN A 424 13.95 10.24 -5.55
CA GLN A 424 15.17 11.01 -5.66
C GLN A 424 14.88 12.44 -6.15
N ALA A 425 15.50 13.42 -5.50
CA ALA A 425 15.49 14.82 -5.92
C ALA A 425 16.88 15.45 -5.71
N ILE A 426 16.93 16.62 -5.07
CA ILE A 426 18.11 17.47 -4.96
C ILE A 426 18.82 17.18 -3.62
N ALA A 427 19.74 16.22 -3.63
CA ALA A 427 20.58 15.84 -2.50
C ALA A 427 22.07 16.17 -2.74
N ASP A 428 22.87 16.14 -1.67
CA ASP A 428 24.32 16.39 -1.71
C ASP A 428 25.11 15.09 -1.63
N TRP A 429 25.11 14.36 -2.75
CA TRP A 429 25.83 13.09 -2.93
C TRP A 429 26.90 13.26 -4.02
N ASP A 430 28.00 12.54 -3.92
CA ASP A 430 29.19 12.75 -4.76
C ASP A 430 29.66 11.50 -5.52
N GLU A 431 28.91 10.40 -5.44
CA GLU A 431 29.24 9.12 -6.08
C GLU A 431 29.31 9.26 -7.61
N ARG A 432 28.48 10.14 -8.19
CA ARG A 432 28.45 10.43 -9.63
C ARG A 432 29.41 11.55 -9.98
N PRO A 433 30.45 11.27 -10.79
CA PRO A 433 31.63 12.14 -10.86
C PRO A 433 31.42 13.48 -11.58
N LYS A 434 30.40 13.61 -12.44
CA LYS A 434 30.19 14.84 -13.23
C LYS A 434 28.95 15.62 -12.84
N ARG A 435 27.98 14.98 -12.19
CA ARG A 435 26.72 15.60 -11.76
C ARG A 435 26.24 14.93 -10.47
N PRO A 436 26.18 15.64 -9.34
CA PRO A 436 25.85 15.05 -8.03
C PRO A 436 24.35 14.74 -7.85
N VAL A 437 23.52 15.13 -8.80
CA VAL A 437 22.04 15.04 -8.74
C VAL A 437 21.49 14.37 -10.01
N PRO A 438 20.26 13.83 -10.00
CA PRO A 438 19.63 13.33 -11.21
C PRO A 438 19.46 14.45 -12.26
N THR A 439 19.20 14.12 -13.52
CA THR A 439 18.61 15.05 -14.48
C THR A 439 17.08 15.12 -14.29
N PRO A 440 16.39 16.13 -14.85
CA PRO A 440 14.92 16.16 -14.87
C PRO A 440 14.29 14.85 -15.38
N GLU A 441 14.87 14.25 -16.42
CA GLU A 441 14.42 12.98 -16.99
C GLU A 441 14.68 11.79 -16.06
N GLU A 442 15.83 11.73 -15.39
CA GLU A 442 16.13 10.67 -14.40
C GLU A 442 15.22 10.79 -13.17
N LEU A 443 14.91 12.01 -12.73
CA LEU A 443 13.99 12.31 -11.63
C LEU A 443 12.56 11.89 -11.98
N GLY A 444 12.06 12.33 -13.13
CA GLY A 444 10.72 12.02 -13.59
C GLY A 444 10.52 10.52 -13.82
N ALA A 445 11.48 9.85 -14.46
CA ALA A 445 11.40 8.42 -14.71
C ALA A 445 11.30 7.60 -13.41
N GLN A 446 12.16 7.87 -12.41
CA GLN A 446 12.09 7.20 -11.11
C GLN A 446 10.77 7.47 -10.38
N LEU A 447 10.26 8.70 -10.43
CA LEU A 447 8.96 9.06 -9.88
C LEU A 447 7.83 8.23 -10.51
N VAL A 448 7.73 8.24 -11.85
CA VAL A 448 6.66 7.57 -12.58
C VAL A 448 6.74 6.05 -12.41
N LEU A 449 7.95 5.49 -12.35
CA LEU A 449 8.18 4.08 -12.02
C LEU A 449 7.63 3.73 -10.62
N ASN A 450 7.88 4.57 -9.60
CA ASN A 450 7.35 4.35 -8.26
C ASN A 450 5.82 4.49 -8.21
N LEU A 451 5.26 5.52 -8.86
CA LEU A 451 3.80 5.71 -8.97
C LEU A 451 3.13 4.49 -9.62
N GLY A 452 3.69 4.01 -10.74
CA GLY A 452 3.19 2.86 -11.49
C GLY A 452 3.20 1.54 -10.73
N ARG A 453 3.97 1.45 -9.64
CA ARG A 453 4.04 0.25 -8.77
C ARG A 453 3.22 0.39 -7.49
N GLY A 454 2.32 1.37 -7.44
CA GLY A 454 1.26 1.46 -6.44
C GLY A 454 1.57 2.38 -5.26
N ALA A 455 2.56 3.26 -5.38
CA ALA A 455 2.83 4.30 -4.39
C ALA A 455 1.56 5.13 -4.10
N LYS A 456 1.29 5.34 -2.80
CA LYS A 456 0.17 6.14 -2.28
C LYS A 456 0.63 7.43 -1.60
N GLY A 457 1.87 7.81 -1.84
CA GLY A 457 2.53 9.02 -1.37
C GLY A 457 3.94 9.08 -1.90
N ILE A 458 4.43 10.27 -2.21
CA ILE A 458 5.78 10.51 -2.70
C ILE A 458 6.43 11.55 -1.80
N LEU A 459 7.62 11.25 -1.33
CA LEU A 459 8.41 12.11 -0.47
C LEU A 459 9.73 12.39 -1.21
N TRP A 460 10.11 13.64 -1.38
CA TRP A 460 11.35 14.00 -2.08
C TRP A 460 12.56 13.91 -1.15
N PHE A 461 13.57 13.14 -1.56
CA PHE A 461 14.90 13.17 -0.96
C PHE A 461 15.90 13.73 -1.98
N ASN A 462 16.16 15.03 -1.97
CA ASN A 462 15.74 16.03 -1.00
C ASN A 462 15.51 17.38 -1.70
N HIS A 463 15.46 18.49 -0.96
CA HIS A 463 15.57 19.84 -1.51
C HIS A 463 16.73 20.58 -0.81
N ASN A 464 17.96 20.36 -1.27
CA ASN A 464 19.12 21.14 -0.83
C ASN A 464 19.18 22.46 -1.61
N GLN A 465 18.91 23.58 -0.93
CA GLN A 465 18.85 24.91 -1.54
C GLN A 465 20.14 25.31 -2.29
N HIS A 466 21.32 25.05 -1.73
CA HIS A 466 22.58 25.45 -2.36
C HIS A 466 22.86 24.67 -3.65
N ILE A 467 22.39 23.42 -3.72
CA ILE A 467 22.49 22.59 -4.92
C ILE A 467 21.41 22.97 -5.92
N ALA A 468 20.20 23.27 -5.45
CA ALA A 468 19.09 23.72 -6.28
C ALA A 468 19.45 24.98 -7.08
N GLU A 469 20.16 25.94 -6.47
CA GLU A 469 20.68 27.14 -7.15
C GLU A 469 21.60 26.82 -8.34
N LYS A 470 22.33 25.68 -8.30
CA LYS A 470 23.22 25.22 -9.37
C LYS A 470 22.47 24.41 -10.44
N TYR A 471 21.33 23.83 -10.09
CA TYR A 471 20.52 22.95 -10.94
C TYR A 471 19.04 23.38 -10.95
N PRO A 472 18.72 24.61 -11.37
CA PRO A 472 17.35 25.15 -11.32
C PRO A 472 16.38 24.37 -12.23
N GLU A 473 16.89 23.60 -13.19
CA GLU A 473 16.07 22.69 -14.00
C GLU A 473 15.45 21.55 -13.19
N LEU A 474 16.08 21.13 -12.08
CA LEU A 474 15.50 20.13 -11.20
C LEU A 474 14.36 20.69 -10.35
N GLU A 475 14.48 21.92 -9.86
CA GLU A 475 13.36 22.57 -9.17
C GLU A 475 12.17 22.74 -10.10
N ARG A 476 12.39 23.12 -11.36
CA ARG A 476 11.33 23.14 -12.38
C ARG A 476 10.70 21.77 -12.58
N ALA A 477 11.51 20.71 -12.64
CA ALA A 477 11.01 19.34 -12.77
C ALA A 477 10.18 18.93 -11.55
N MET A 478 10.65 19.22 -10.33
CA MET A 478 9.93 18.97 -9.09
C MET A 478 8.60 19.73 -9.05
N GLN A 479 8.58 21.01 -9.43
CA GLN A 479 7.35 21.82 -9.49
C GLN A 479 6.34 21.20 -10.47
N GLY A 480 6.78 20.92 -11.69
CA GLY A 480 5.91 20.36 -12.72
C GLY A 480 5.35 18.99 -12.35
N TRP A 481 6.16 18.10 -11.77
CA TRP A 481 5.68 16.83 -11.22
C TRP A 481 4.81 16.99 -9.97
N GLY A 482 5.07 18.02 -9.15
CA GLY A 482 4.23 18.43 -8.03
C GLY A 482 2.81 18.79 -8.47
N ARG A 483 2.65 19.45 -9.64
CA ARG A 483 1.33 19.70 -10.24
C ARG A 483 0.63 18.42 -10.66
N VAL A 484 1.35 17.51 -11.34
CA VAL A 484 0.80 16.23 -11.79
C VAL A 484 0.32 15.39 -10.60
N MET A 485 1.14 15.28 -9.55
CA MET A 485 0.75 14.59 -8.32
C MET A 485 -0.43 15.28 -7.63
N SER A 486 -0.42 16.61 -7.55
CA SER A 486 -1.52 17.38 -6.96
C SER A 486 -2.86 17.18 -7.69
N LEU A 487 -2.82 17.04 -9.02
CA LEU A 487 -3.98 16.75 -9.86
C LEU A 487 -4.47 15.31 -9.67
N LEU A 488 -3.55 14.34 -9.63
CA LEU A 488 -3.88 12.91 -9.70
C LEU A 488 -3.93 12.17 -8.37
N ARG A 489 -3.54 12.80 -7.24
CA ARG A 489 -3.44 12.14 -5.92
C ARG A 489 -4.67 11.30 -5.52
N ASN A 490 -5.88 11.80 -5.77
CA ASN A 490 -7.11 11.07 -5.42
C ASN A 490 -7.32 9.85 -6.33
N TYR A 491 -6.87 9.92 -7.59
CA TYR A 491 -6.89 8.79 -8.51
C TYR A 491 -5.81 7.75 -8.16
N PHE A 492 -4.62 8.19 -7.71
CA PHE A 492 -3.62 7.28 -7.17
C PHE A 492 -4.11 6.57 -5.90
N LEU A 493 -4.74 7.29 -4.97
CA LEU A 493 -5.37 6.70 -3.79
C LEU A 493 -6.52 5.77 -4.12
N SER A 494 -7.23 5.99 -5.23
CA SER A 494 -8.42 5.21 -5.63
C SER A 494 -8.13 4.16 -6.71
N SER A 495 -6.88 3.72 -6.84
CA SER A 495 -6.47 2.68 -7.79
C SER A 495 -5.50 1.69 -7.17
N ASP A 496 -5.32 0.52 -7.79
CA ASP A 496 -4.29 -0.44 -7.41
C ASP A 496 -3.66 -1.10 -8.64
N THR A 497 -2.50 -1.73 -8.47
CA THR A 497 -1.69 -2.28 -9.57
C THR A 497 -2.36 -3.48 -10.22
N ILE A 498 -2.36 -3.52 -11.56
CA ILE A 498 -2.68 -4.72 -12.33
C ILE A 498 -1.56 -5.05 -13.32
N SER A 499 -1.53 -6.28 -13.84
CA SER A 499 -0.59 -6.63 -14.90
C SER A 499 -0.96 -5.92 -16.21
N PHE A 500 0.05 -5.42 -16.92
CA PHE A 500 -0.14 -4.91 -18.27
C PHE A 500 -0.56 -6.03 -19.24
N LYS A 501 -1.69 -5.84 -19.91
CA LYS A 501 -2.25 -6.78 -20.89
C LYS A 501 -2.44 -6.05 -22.21
N GLY A 502 -1.49 -6.18 -23.10
CA GLY A 502 -1.48 -5.46 -24.37
C GLY A 502 -0.14 -5.55 -25.08
N SER A 503 0.17 -4.56 -25.89
CA SER A 503 1.47 -4.45 -26.59
C SER A 503 1.98 -3.03 -26.59
N ALA A 504 3.30 -2.90 -26.49
CA ALA A 504 4.05 -1.65 -26.54
C ALA A 504 5.37 -1.87 -27.29
N PRO A 505 6.04 -0.80 -27.75
CA PRO A 505 7.38 -0.91 -28.32
C PRO A 505 8.41 -1.48 -27.34
N GLU A 506 9.53 -2.00 -27.86
CA GLU A 506 10.63 -2.48 -27.04
C GLU A 506 11.24 -1.36 -26.16
N ASN A 507 11.71 -1.75 -24.97
CA ASN A 507 12.27 -0.86 -23.97
C ASN A 507 11.29 0.24 -23.52
N VAL A 508 10.02 -0.11 -23.36
CA VAL A 508 8.98 0.74 -22.77
C VAL A 508 8.31 -0.03 -21.65
N ASP A 509 8.38 0.48 -20.42
CA ASP A 509 7.59 -0.01 -19.30
C ASP A 509 6.20 0.65 -19.34
N ILE A 510 5.15 -0.15 -19.17
CA ILE A 510 3.79 0.35 -18.96
C ILE A 510 3.23 -0.28 -17.70
N ALA A 511 2.94 0.57 -16.72
CA ALA A 511 2.49 0.19 -15.40
C ALA A 511 1.05 0.68 -15.18
N PRO A 512 0.03 -0.17 -15.41
CA PRO A 512 -1.36 0.21 -15.23
C PRO A 512 -1.80 0.16 -13.75
N LEU A 513 -2.46 1.23 -13.31
CA LEU A 513 -3.20 1.31 -12.06
C LEU A 513 -4.70 1.38 -12.39
N LEU A 514 -5.46 0.43 -11.86
CA LEU A 514 -6.90 0.31 -12.12
C LEU A 514 -7.71 0.97 -11.00
N GLY A 515 -8.52 1.95 -11.37
CA GLY A 515 -9.62 2.47 -10.54
C GLY A 515 -10.96 1.86 -10.95
N ARG A 516 -12.04 2.29 -10.29
CA ARG A 516 -13.39 1.76 -10.55
C ARG A 516 -13.87 2.07 -11.97
N ASP A 517 -13.59 3.27 -12.44
CA ASP A 517 -14.11 3.88 -13.66
C ASP A 517 -13.03 4.61 -14.48
N PHE A 518 -11.76 4.38 -14.12
CA PHE A 518 -10.58 4.93 -14.78
C PHE A 518 -9.39 3.97 -14.71
N MET A 519 -8.37 4.24 -15.51
CA MET A 519 -7.07 3.59 -15.47
C MET A 519 -5.97 4.62 -15.69
N ILE A 520 -4.91 4.55 -14.90
CA ILE A 520 -3.69 5.35 -15.06
C ILE A 520 -2.62 4.45 -15.64
N LEU A 521 -1.99 4.86 -16.74
CA LEU A 521 -0.82 4.21 -17.30
C LEU A 521 0.39 5.07 -16.98
N CYS A 522 1.25 4.58 -16.09
CA CYS A 522 2.58 5.15 -15.88
C CYS A 522 3.50 4.53 -16.93
N ILE A 523 4.06 5.35 -17.82
CA ILE A 523 4.82 4.88 -18.99
C ILE A 523 6.23 5.44 -18.92
N THR A 524 7.23 4.57 -19.00
CA THR A 524 8.65 4.95 -18.88
C THR A 524 9.47 4.36 -20.03
N ASN A 525 10.34 5.19 -20.63
CA ASN A 525 11.32 4.77 -21.62
C ASN A 525 12.52 4.13 -20.93
N LEU A 526 12.80 2.86 -21.23
CA LEU A 526 13.94 2.12 -20.69
C LEU A 526 15.13 2.09 -21.66
N ASP A 527 15.06 2.78 -22.80
CA ASP A 527 16.12 2.85 -23.80
C ASP A 527 17.13 3.95 -23.45
N TYR A 528 17.96 3.66 -22.46
CA TYR A 528 19.03 4.55 -21.99
C TYR A 528 20.26 3.75 -21.53
N GLU A 529 21.36 4.46 -21.30
CA GLU A 529 22.59 3.91 -20.77
C GLU A 529 22.98 4.56 -19.44
N ILE A 530 23.54 3.77 -18.51
CA ILE A 530 24.05 4.30 -17.24
C ILE A 530 25.32 5.11 -17.51
N HIS A 531 25.28 6.40 -17.22
CA HIS A 531 26.30 7.35 -17.65
C HIS A 531 26.74 8.30 -16.51
N PRO A 532 28.04 8.69 -16.42
CA PRO A 532 28.59 9.48 -15.32
C PRO A 532 28.08 10.93 -15.19
N GLU A 533 27.23 11.42 -16.09
CA GLU A 533 26.75 12.81 -16.12
C GLU A 533 25.23 12.95 -16.25
N ALA A 534 24.66 12.26 -17.24
CA ALA A 534 23.24 12.19 -17.54
C ALA A 534 22.98 10.88 -18.30
N TYR A 535 21.95 10.11 -17.95
CA TYR A 535 21.54 8.91 -18.65
C TYR A 535 20.92 9.34 -19.99
N PRO A 536 21.54 9.03 -21.13
CA PRO A 536 21.06 9.50 -22.43
C PRO A 536 19.90 8.61 -22.90
N PHE A 537 18.67 9.10 -22.74
CA PHE A 537 17.48 8.45 -23.28
C PHE A 537 17.41 8.58 -24.80
N LYS A 538 17.11 7.48 -25.49
CA LYS A 538 16.75 7.50 -26.91
C LYS A 538 15.26 7.76 -27.02
N GLU A 539 14.92 9.00 -27.35
CA GLU A 539 13.54 9.44 -27.55
C GLU A 539 12.81 8.56 -28.58
N LYS A 540 11.59 8.15 -28.23
CA LYS A 540 10.72 7.35 -29.09
C LYS A 540 9.59 8.24 -29.61
N LYS A 541 9.19 8.04 -30.87
CA LYS A 541 8.10 8.79 -31.53
C LYS A 541 7.02 7.86 -32.05
N ASP A 542 5.79 8.37 -32.09
CA ASP A 542 4.61 7.68 -32.61
C ASP A 542 4.43 6.25 -32.04
N LEU A 543 4.58 6.12 -30.72
CA LEU A 543 4.52 4.83 -30.04
C LEU A 543 3.09 4.30 -30.10
N LYS A 544 2.91 3.16 -30.78
CA LYS A 544 1.63 2.44 -30.81
C LYS A 544 1.49 1.61 -29.55
N ILE A 545 0.47 1.91 -28.76
CA ILE A 545 0.15 1.18 -27.53
C ILE A 545 -1.23 0.55 -27.71
N ASN A 546 -1.31 -0.75 -27.41
CA ASN A 546 -2.56 -1.47 -27.32
C ASN A 546 -2.72 -1.97 -25.88
N ILE A 547 -3.92 -1.87 -25.32
CA ILE A 547 -4.20 -2.28 -23.95
C ILE A 547 -5.64 -2.78 -23.79
N ASN A 548 -5.78 -3.85 -23.01
CA ASN A 548 -7.07 -4.35 -22.56
C ASN A 548 -7.52 -3.58 -21.33
N ILE A 549 -8.61 -2.83 -21.45
CA ILE A 549 -9.26 -2.14 -20.34
C ILE A 549 -10.54 -2.89 -19.92
N PRO A 550 -10.85 -3.00 -18.61
CA PRO A 550 -11.99 -3.78 -18.13
C PRO A 550 -13.32 -3.01 -18.19
N PHE A 551 -13.33 -1.81 -18.76
CA PHE A 551 -14.49 -0.93 -18.87
C PHE A 551 -14.51 -0.22 -20.23
N GLN A 552 -15.64 0.39 -20.59
CA GLN A 552 -15.76 1.19 -21.81
C GLN A 552 -15.16 2.59 -21.60
N GLY A 553 -13.95 2.82 -22.11
CA GLY A 553 -13.32 4.14 -22.08
C GLY A 553 -13.99 5.15 -23.02
N GLN A 554 -13.97 6.42 -22.62
CA GLN A 554 -14.54 7.54 -23.39
C GLN A 554 -13.57 8.72 -23.50
N SER A 555 -12.63 8.88 -22.56
CA SER A 555 -11.59 9.90 -22.60
C SER A 555 -10.21 9.29 -22.44
N LEU A 556 -9.25 9.84 -23.18
CA LEU A 556 -7.83 9.49 -23.14
C LEU A 556 -7.02 10.79 -23.09
N LEU A 557 -6.27 10.97 -22.02
CA LEU A 557 -5.48 12.17 -21.78
C LEU A 557 -4.02 11.79 -21.54
N GLU A 558 -3.11 12.58 -22.08
CA GLU A 558 -1.72 12.61 -21.65
C GLU A 558 -1.55 13.71 -20.62
N ILE A 559 -0.92 13.39 -19.50
CA ILE A 559 -0.66 14.31 -18.39
C ILE A 559 0.84 14.37 -18.17
N ARG A 560 1.38 15.58 -18.33
CA ARG A 560 2.81 15.88 -18.20
C ARG A 560 3.03 17.07 -17.26
N PRO A 561 4.27 17.29 -16.79
CA PRO A 561 4.65 18.52 -16.08
C PRO A 561 4.23 19.82 -16.79
N GLN A 562 4.15 19.80 -18.13
CA GLN A 562 3.77 20.94 -18.95
C GLN A 562 2.26 21.13 -19.14
N GLY A 563 1.42 20.14 -18.78
CA GLY A 563 -0.04 20.23 -18.91
C GLY A 563 -0.72 18.95 -19.37
N ILE A 564 -1.97 19.13 -19.81
CA ILE A 564 -2.90 18.04 -20.17
C ILE A 564 -3.25 18.13 -21.66
N THR A 565 -3.02 17.04 -22.39
CA THR A 565 -3.30 16.93 -23.83
C THR A 565 -4.30 15.81 -24.09
N ASP A 566 -5.32 16.06 -24.91
CA ASP A 566 -6.23 15.01 -25.36
C ASP A 566 -5.54 14.12 -26.40
N LEU A 567 -5.59 12.81 -26.18
CA LEU A 567 -5.12 11.82 -27.15
C LEU A 567 -6.31 11.18 -27.86
N LYS A 568 -6.06 10.67 -29.07
CA LYS A 568 -7.06 9.91 -29.83
C LYS A 568 -6.88 8.43 -29.56
N ALA A 569 -7.97 7.78 -29.15
CA ALA A 569 -8.04 6.34 -29.00
C ALA A 569 -8.96 5.74 -30.06
N ASN A 570 -8.64 4.53 -30.49
CA ASN A 570 -9.59 3.63 -31.12
C ASN A 570 -10.14 2.69 -30.04
N TRP A 571 -11.39 2.94 -29.64
CA TRP A 571 -12.08 2.19 -28.60
C TRP A 571 -12.59 0.86 -29.16
N GLY A 572 -12.16 -0.23 -28.55
CA GLY A 572 -12.56 -1.58 -28.91
C GLY A 572 -12.35 -2.55 -27.76
N LYS A 573 -12.41 -3.85 -28.03
CA LYS A 573 -12.07 -4.89 -27.05
C LYS A 573 -10.64 -4.70 -26.53
N GLU A 574 -9.73 -4.35 -27.43
CA GLU A 574 -8.40 -3.84 -27.13
C GLU A 574 -8.41 -2.36 -27.54
N THR A 575 -8.11 -1.47 -26.60
CA THR A 575 -8.02 -0.04 -26.86
C THR A 575 -6.64 0.25 -27.43
N SER A 576 -6.58 0.99 -28.53
CA SER A 576 -5.31 1.37 -29.17
C SER A 576 -5.19 2.88 -29.30
N PHE A 577 -3.99 3.40 -29.07
CA PHE A 577 -3.67 4.81 -29.24
C PHE A 577 -2.21 5.00 -29.65
N VAL A 578 -1.90 6.21 -30.12
CA VAL A 578 -0.53 6.62 -30.45
C VAL A 578 -0.09 7.67 -29.45
N LEU A 579 0.99 7.38 -28.73
CA LEU A 579 1.69 8.37 -27.93
C LEU A 579 2.69 9.10 -28.84
N PRO A 580 2.56 10.43 -29.06
CA PRO A 580 3.35 11.14 -30.05
C PRO A 580 4.86 11.08 -29.77
N GLU A 581 5.26 11.22 -28.51
CA GLU A 581 6.65 11.28 -28.08
C GLU A 581 6.81 10.68 -26.68
N LEU A 582 7.92 9.99 -26.46
CA LEU A 582 8.36 9.55 -25.14
C LEU A 582 9.88 9.71 -25.03
N LYS A 583 10.32 10.78 -24.37
CA LYS A 583 11.72 10.98 -24.02
C LYS A 583 12.13 10.06 -22.86
N SER A 584 11.54 10.25 -21.68
CA SER A 584 11.88 9.49 -20.48
C SER A 584 10.64 8.92 -19.79
N GLU A 585 9.59 9.71 -19.58
CA GLU A 585 8.35 9.25 -18.95
C GLU A 585 7.12 10.06 -19.37
N THR A 586 5.93 9.51 -19.10
CA THR A 586 4.64 10.21 -19.19
C THR A 586 3.57 9.47 -18.37
N ILE A 587 2.44 10.14 -18.13
CA ILE A 587 1.23 9.51 -17.60
C ILE A 587 0.12 9.60 -18.64
N VAL A 588 -0.52 8.48 -18.92
CA VAL A 588 -1.74 8.42 -19.73
C VAL A 588 -2.92 8.06 -18.84
N PHE A 589 -3.98 8.84 -18.91
CA PHE A 589 -5.18 8.69 -18.10
C PHE A 589 -6.38 8.32 -18.99
N ILE A 590 -7.01 7.18 -18.68
CA ILE A 590 -8.19 6.65 -19.36
C ILE A 590 -9.37 6.74 -18.42
N HIS A 591 -10.51 7.29 -18.86
CA HIS A 591 -11.72 7.36 -18.05
C HIS A 591 -12.98 7.01 -18.84
N THR A 592 -13.98 6.50 -18.13
CA THR A 592 -15.35 6.29 -18.64
C THR A 592 -16.15 7.58 -18.90
N GLN A 593 -15.73 8.73 -18.37
CA GLN A 593 -16.48 10.00 -18.48
C GLN A 593 -15.93 10.83 -19.64
N PRO A 594 -16.75 11.25 -20.62
CA PRO A 594 -16.28 11.91 -21.85
C PRO A 594 -15.77 13.34 -21.64
N ASP A 595 -16.27 14.05 -20.62
CA ASP A 595 -15.93 15.44 -20.34
C ASP A 595 -14.87 15.61 -19.24
N ILE A 596 -14.27 14.52 -18.75
CA ILE A 596 -13.31 14.57 -17.63
C ILE A 596 -12.11 15.47 -17.93
N GLY A 597 -11.68 15.55 -19.19
CA GLY A 597 -10.57 16.39 -19.62
C GLY A 597 -10.81 17.88 -19.34
N LYS A 598 -12.07 18.36 -19.42
CA LYS A 598 -12.41 19.76 -19.07
C LYS A 598 -12.27 20.00 -17.57
N GLN A 599 -12.71 19.03 -16.75
CA GLN A 599 -12.61 19.12 -15.30
C GLN A 599 -11.14 19.12 -14.84
N LEU A 600 -10.33 18.20 -15.37
CA LEU A 600 -8.91 18.11 -15.03
C LEU A 600 -8.13 19.35 -15.50
N LYS A 601 -8.44 19.92 -16.68
CA LYS A 601 -7.83 21.18 -17.12
C LYS A 601 -8.19 22.35 -16.22
N SER A 602 -9.45 22.45 -15.79
CA SER A 602 -9.86 23.47 -14.81
C SER A 602 -9.14 23.31 -13.47
N GLN A 603 -8.96 22.08 -12.99
CA GLN A 603 -8.21 21.81 -11.76
C GLN A 603 -6.72 22.11 -11.93
N TRP A 604 -6.14 21.80 -13.09
CA TRP A 604 -4.77 22.15 -13.43
C TRP A 604 -4.55 23.66 -13.39
N ASP A 605 -5.44 24.44 -13.99
CA ASP A 605 -5.37 25.90 -13.97
C ASP A 605 -5.47 26.45 -12.53
N GLU A 606 -6.32 25.84 -11.70
CA GLU A 606 -6.40 26.20 -10.26
C GLU A 606 -5.09 25.89 -9.53
N ILE A 607 -4.49 24.72 -9.76
CA ILE A 607 -3.20 24.32 -9.16
C ILE A 607 -2.10 25.31 -9.55
N VAL A 608 -1.98 25.64 -10.84
CA VAL A 608 -1.00 26.60 -11.34
C VAL A 608 -1.24 28.00 -10.78
N SER A 609 -2.50 28.42 -10.65
CA SER A 609 -2.84 29.76 -10.11
C SER A 609 -2.46 29.98 -8.65
N LYS A 610 -2.24 28.91 -7.88
CA LYS A 610 -1.82 28.96 -6.47
C LYS A 610 -0.31 29.12 -6.31
N GLU A 611 0.47 28.95 -7.37
CA GLU A 611 1.92 29.13 -7.33
C GLU A 611 2.29 30.59 -7.10
N ILE A 612 3.11 30.86 -6.09
CA ILE A 612 3.65 32.19 -5.80
C ILE A 612 4.65 32.57 -6.90
N LYS A 613 5.45 31.60 -7.35
CA LYS A 613 6.43 31.74 -8.43
C LYS A 613 6.34 30.54 -9.36
N SER A 614 5.79 30.75 -10.55
CA SER A 614 5.88 29.77 -11.64
C SER A 614 7.30 29.78 -12.19
N LEU A 615 7.96 28.62 -12.19
CA LEU A 615 9.33 28.46 -12.67
C LEU A 615 9.38 28.12 -14.18
N ASP A 616 8.23 28.06 -14.87
CA ASP A 616 8.17 27.79 -16.33
C ASP A 616 8.37 29.04 -17.20
N LYS A 617 8.66 30.18 -16.59
CA LYS A 617 9.05 31.45 -17.24
C LYS A 617 10.49 31.76 -16.88
#